data_AF-A0A6P1NHA4-F1
#
_entry.id   AF-A0A6P1NHA4-F1
#
_cell.length_a   1.000
_cell.length_b   1.000
_cell.length_c   1.000
_cell.angle_alpha   90.00
_cell.angle_beta   90.00
_cell.angle_gamma   90.00
#
_symmetry.space_group_name_H-M   'P 1'
#
loop_
_entity.id
_entity.type
_entity.pdbx_description
1 polymer ?
#
loop_
_entity_poly.entity_id
_entity_poly.type
_entity_poly.pdbx_seq_one_letter_code
_entity_poly.pdbx_strand_id
1 'polypeptide(L)'
;MAALGLSLEVKDPIPRGSDHDPARRHYAHTFTRLISSGDFRFAIKMLAEYATASLNAGRPLLQRSPRLKDPQWSAALAGITSYTARRLGQPAPSWTRRITPLNEAWMPAESYRSIPESMKQLTMSETPEELAAMNVFIRERSLATAGAAENSTPRRSMHSSRNSAVACRPAASTSM
;
A
#
# COMPACT_ATOMS: atom_id res chain seq x y z
N MET A 1 12.01 56.59 -14.81
CA MET A 1 10.89 55.81 -14.26
C MET A 1 11.26 54.34 -14.37
N ALA A 2 11.27 53.63 -13.22
CA ALA A 2 11.79 52.28 -13.10
C ALA A 2 10.79 51.23 -13.62
N ALA A 3 11.34 50.22 -14.30
CA ALA A 3 10.68 49.04 -14.84
C ALA A 3 10.27 48.05 -13.76
N LEU A 4 9.22 47.25 -14.00
CA LEU A 4 9.10 45.86 -13.55
C LEU A 4 8.12 45.11 -14.44
N GLY A 5 8.65 44.46 -15.47
CA GLY A 5 8.00 43.33 -16.14
C GLY A 5 8.16 42.09 -15.25
N LEU A 6 7.05 41.52 -14.80
CA LEU A 6 7.04 40.25 -14.08
C LEU A 6 7.06 39.10 -15.09
N SER A 7 8.27 38.72 -15.51
CA SER A 7 8.51 37.38 -16.07
C SER A 7 8.50 36.38 -14.92
N LEU A 8 7.44 35.58 -14.82
CA LEU A 8 7.42 34.37 -14.00
C LEU A 8 8.35 33.35 -14.66
N GLU A 9 9.62 33.34 -14.26
CA GLU A 9 10.48 32.17 -14.45
C GLU A 9 9.91 31.03 -13.59
N VAL A 10 9.23 30.08 -14.26
CA VAL A 10 8.92 28.77 -13.69
C VAL A 10 10.24 28.00 -13.61
N LYS A 11 10.94 28.18 -12.49
CA LYS A 11 12.12 27.39 -12.14
C LYS A 11 11.73 26.36 -11.10
N ASP A 12 11.22 25.25 -11.59
CA ASP A 12 11.53 23.91 -11.08
C ASP A 12 10.89 22.87 -12.00
N PRO A 13 11.67 21.97 -12.62
CA PRO A 13 11.08 20.84 -13.33
C PRO A 13 10.41 19.94 -12.28
N ILE A 14 9.07 19.90 -12.33
CA ILE A 14 8.25 18.87 -11.70
C ILE A 14 8.88 17.51 -12.07
N PRO A 15 9.33 16.69 -11.11
CA PRO A 15 9.92 15.39 -11.42
C PRO A 15 8.84 14.52 -12.08
N ARG A 16 8.96 14.38 -13.41
CA ARG A 16 8.08 13.56 -14.23
C ARG A 16 8.35 12.08 -13.93
N GLY A 17 7.30 11.40 -13.47
CA GLY A 17 7.09 9.96 -13.37
C GLY A 17 8.24 9.01 -13.72
N SER A 18 9.02 8.61 -12.70
CA SER A 18 9.64 7.27 -12.61
C SER A 18 10.16 6.93 -11.21
N ASP A 19 10.29 7.93 -10.32
CA ASP A 19 10.85 7.78 -8.96
C ASP A 19 9.79 7.45 -7.88
N HIS A 20 8.54 7.24 -8.30
CA HIS A 20 7.42 6.88 -7.44
C HIS A 20 6.94 5.44 -7.64
N ASP A 21 7.66 4.61 -8.39
CA ASP A 21 7.38 3.18 -8.43
C ASP A 21 7.65 2.59 -7.04
N PRO A 22 6.60 2.23 -6.27
CA PRO A 22 6.80 1.72 -4.93
C PRO A 22 7.57 0.40 -4.96
N ALA A 23 7.48 -0.39 -6.03
CA ALA A 23 8.24 -1.64 -6.16
C ALA A 23 9.75 -1.43 -6.32
N ARG A 24 10.20 -0.24 -6.76
CA ARG A 24 11.62 0.13 -6.89
C ARG A 24 12.16 0.87 -5.67
N ARG A 25 11.31 1.20 -4.70
CA ARG A 25 11.70 1.95 -3.52
C ARG A 25 12.65 1.12 -2.64
N HIS A 26 13.74 1.75 -2.20
CA HIS A 26 14.63 1.19 -1.19
C HIS A 26 13.98 1.26 0.20
N TYR A 27 13.00 0.37 0.47
CA TYR A 27 12.22 0.37 1.70
C TYR A 27 13.09 0.33 2.95
N ALA A 28 14.10 -0.55 2.98
CA ALA A 28 15.01 -0.66 4.13
C ALA A 28 15.66 0.68 4.49
N HIS A 29 16.22 1.38 3.49
CA HIS A 29 16.85 2.68 3.69
C HIS A 29 15.82 3.75 4.10
N THR A 30 14.64 3.74 3.47
CA THR A 30 13.58 4.70 3.77
C THR A 30 13.07 4.56 5.20
N PHE A 31 12.84 3.33 5.67
CA PHE A 31 12.46 3.06 7.07
C PHE A 31 13.56 3.52 8.02
N THR A 32 14.81 3.12 7.81
CA THR A 32 15.93 3.55 8.67
C THR A 32 16.01 5.07 8.78
N ARG A 33 15.83 5.80 7.66
CA ARG A 33 15.83 7.26 7.65
C ARG A 33 14.68 7.85 8.45
N LEU A 34 13.44 7.40 8.21
CA LEU A 34 12.25 7.94 8.88
C LEU A 34 12.25 7.70 10.40
N ILE A 35 12.69 6.51 10.82
CA ILE A 35 12.81 6.20 12.25
C ILE A 35 13.91 7.04 12.89
N SER A 36 15.05 7.20 12.22
CA SER A 36 16.15 8.03 12.72
C SER A 36 15.79 9.51 12.80
N SER A 37 14.91 10.00 11.92
CA SER A 37 14.43 11.39 11.92
C SER A 37 13.22 11.61 12.83
N GLY A 38 12.72 10.58 13.52
CA GLY A 38 11.54 10.68 14.39
C GLY A 38 10.23 10.89 13.63
N ASP A 39 10.20 10.67 12.32
CA ASP A 39 9.01 10.85 11.51
C ASP A 39 8.13 9.59 11.52
N PHE A 40 7.54 9.32 12.68
CA PHE A 40 6.75 8.12 12.92
C PHE A 40 5.45 8.10 12.11
N ARG A 41 4.86 9.27 11.84
CA ARG A 41 3.64 9.36 11.03
C ARG A 41 3.90 8.86 9.61
N PHE A 42 5.00 9.28 8.99
CA PHE A 42 5.35 8.78 7.67
C PHE A 42 5.87 7.35 7.71
N ALA A 43 6.57 6.93 8.78
CA ALA A 43 6.98 5.54 8.93
C ALA A 43 5.79 4.56 8.97
N ILE A 44 4.67 4.92 9.60
CA ILE A 44 3.45 4.09 9.60
C ILE A 44 2.82 4.03 8.21
N LYS A 45 2.75 5.17 7.50
CA LYS A 45 2.29 5.18 6.11
C LYS A 45 3.15 4.27 5.23
N MET A 46 4.47 4.29 5.44
CA MET A 46 5.41 3.43 4.74
C MET A 46 5.17 1.93 4.98
N LEU A 47 4.67 1.52 6.15
CA LEU A 47 4.30 0.11 6.40
C LEU A 47 3.15 -0.34 5.48
N ALA A 48 2.11 0.48 5.35
CA ALA A 48 0.98 0.21 4.47
C ALA A 48 1.38 0.22 2.99
N GLU A 49 2.21 1.21 2.59
CA GLU A 49 2.76 1.31 1.23
C GLU A 49 3.63 0.08 0.89
N TYR A 50 4.48 -0.36 1.83
CA TYR A 50 5.29 -1.57 1.66
C TYR A 50 4.46 -2.84 1.47
N ALA A 51 3.42 -3.03 2.28
CA ALA A 51 2.54 -4.19 2.17
C ALA A 51 1.86 -4.22 0.80
N THR A 52 1.30 -3.08 0.39
CA THR A 52 0.66 -2.91 -0.93
C THR A 52 1.63 -3.20 -2.07
N ALA A 53 2.83 -2.61 -2.04
CA ALA A 53 3.83 -2.80 -3.08
C ALA A 53 4.31 -4.24 -3.17
N SER A 54 4.47 -4.91 -2.02
CA SER A 54 4.88 -6.32 -1.97
C SER A 54 3.79 -7.25 -2.49
N LEU A 55 2.51 -6.96 -2.19
CA LEU A 55 1.38 -7.69 -2.74
C LEU A 55 1.29 -7.51 -4.27
N ASN A 56 1.44 -6.28 -4.76
CA ASN A 56 1.42 -5.97 -6.20
C ASN A 56 2.61 -6.60 -6.94
N ALA A 57 3.79 -6.65 -6.30
CA ALA A 57 4.96 -7.30 -6.86
C ALA A 57 4.90 -8.85 -6.78
N GLY A 58 3.89 -9.41 -6.11
CA GLY A 58 3.75 -10.84 -5.89
C GLY A 58 4.83 -11.46 -5.00
N ARG A 59 5.58 -10.65 -4.25
CA ARG A 59 6.64 -11.11 -3.33
C ARG A 59 6.92 -10.08 -2.24
N PRO A 60 7.32 -10.51 -1.02
CA PRO A 60 7.85 -9.59 -0.01
C PRO A 60 9.09 -8.84 -0.54
N LEU A 61 9.08 -7.51 -0.52
CA LEU A 61 10.19 -6.71 -1.04
C LEU A 61 11.39 -6.65 -0.07
N LEU A 62 11.17 -6.87 1.23
CA LEU A 62 12.24 -6.94 2.23
C LEU A 62 12.75 -8.37 2.42
N GLN A 63 13.81 -8.71 1.68
CA GLN A 63 14.48 -10.01 1.77
C GLN A 63 15.45 -10.13 2.95
N ARG A 64 15.87 -9.00 3.52
CA ARG A 64 16.79 -8.93 4.67
C ARG A 64 16.24 -7.98 5.72
N SER A 65 16.56 -8.25 6.99
CA SER A 65 16.20 -7.37 8.09
C SER A 65 16.90 -6.01 7.93
N PRO A 66 16.16 -4.90 7.90
CA PRO A 66 16.76 -3.58 8.00
C PRO A 66 17.37 -3.39 9.39
N ARG A 67 18.55 -2.76 9.45
CA ARG A 67 19.23 -2.46 10.70
C ARG A 67 18.58 -1.25 11.36
N LEU A 68 17.50 -1.49 12.12
CA LEU A 68 16.85 -0.49 12.94
C LEU A 68 17.39 -0.55 14.37
N LYS A 69 17.52 0.61 15.01
CA LYS A 69 17.89 0.69 16.43
C LYS A 69 16.70 0.37 17.35
N ASP A 70 15.50 0.61 16.86
CA ASP A 70 14.27 0.46 17.64
C ASP A 70 13.68 -0.96 17.44
N PRO A 71 13.56 -1.75 18.53
CA PRO A 71 13.00 -3.09 18.47
C PRO A 71 11.51 -3.09 18.10
N GLN A 72 10.75 -2.06 18.46
CA GLN A 72 9.31 -1.94 18.15
C GLN A 72 9.10 -1.88 16.64
N TRP A 73 9.86 -1.03 15.96
CA TRP A 73 9.81 -0.92 14.50
C TRP A 73 10.35 -2.16 13.78
N SER A 74 11.34 -2.83 14.36
CA SER A 74 11.84 -4.11 13.82
C SER A 74 10.75 -5.19 13.88
N ALA A 75 10.02 -5.27 14.99
CA ALA A 75 8.90 -6.19 15.18
C ALA A 75 7.75 -5.87 14.20
N ALA A 76 7.40 -4.60 14.00
CA ALA A 76 6.38 -4.21 13.03
C ALA A 76 6.76 -4.60 11.60
N LEU A 77 8.02 -4.39 11.21
CA LEU A 77 8.50 -4.78 9.88
C LEU A 77 8.51 -6.29 9.67
N ALA A 78 8.87 -7.06 10.71
CA ALA A 78 8.78 -8.50 10.67
C ALA A 78 7.33 -8.97 10.52
N GLY A 79 6.41 -8.42 11.33
CA GLY A 79 4.99 -8.74 11.29
C GLY A 79 4.35 -8.43 9.93
N ILE A 80 4.56 -7.23 9.38
CA ILE A 80 3.98 -6.86 8.09
C ILE A 80 4.56 -7.68 6.92
N THR A 81 5.84 -8.04 7.00
CA THR A 81 6.48 -8.90 6.00
C THR A 81 5.93 -10.33 6.07
N SER A 82 5.73 -10.86 7.27
CA SER A 82 5.10 -12.17 7.48
C SER A 82 3.64 -12.19 7.01
N TYR A 83 2.86 -11.14 7.33
CA TYR A 83 1.50 -10.96 6.83
C TYR A 83 1.45 -10.97 5.30
N THR A 84 2.33 -10.20 4.67
CA THR A 84 2.39 -10.12 3.20
C THR A 84 2.77 -11.48 2.59
N ALA A 85 3.73 -12.19 3.17
CA ALA A 85 4.10 -13.53 2.72
C ALA A 85 2.92 -14.51 2.85
N ARG A 86 2.17 -14.50 3.96
CA ARG A 86 0.97 -15.33 4.13
C ARG A 86 -0.08 -15.01 3.07
N ARG A 87 -0.37 -13.73 2.83
CA ARG A 87 -1.33 -13.28 1.81
C ARG A 87 -0.95 -13.73 0.39
N LEU A 88 0.33 -13.91 0.12
CA LEU A 88 0.86 -14.39 -1.15
C LEU A 88 0.99 -15.92 -1.21
N GLY A 89 0.67 -16.65 -0.14
CA GLY A 89 0.89 -18.10 -0.04
C GLY A 89 2.37 -18.50 -0.04
N GLN A 90 3.26 -17.58 0.33
CA GLN A 90 4.71 -17.77 0.32
C GLN A 90 5.26 -17.94 1.74
N PRO A 91 6.38 -18.67 1.92
CA PRO A 91 7.04 -18.72 3.21
C PRO A 91 7.58 -17.33 3.59
N ALA A 92 7.34 -16.94 4.84
CA ALA A 92 7.92 -15.71 5.38
C ALA A 92 9.46 -15.76 5.36
N PRO A 93 10.16 -14.66 5.01
CA PRO A 93 11.62 -14.60 5.00
C PRO A 93 12.23 -15.02 6.34
N SER A 94 13.36 -15.73 6.31
CA SER A 94 13.97 -16.31 7.51
C SER A 94 14.35 -15.27 8.58
N TRP A 95 14.59 -14.02 8.19
CA TRP A 95 14.92 -12.94 9.11
C TRP A 95 13.72 -12.54 9.99
N THR A 96 12.48 -12.66 9.51
CA THR A 96 11.29 -12.27 10.29
C THR A 96 11.10 -13.18 11.49
N ARG A 97 11.46 -14.47 11.35
CA ARG A 97 11.41 -15.48 12.42
C ARG A 97 12.45 -15.27 13.51
N ARG A 98 13.50 -14.48 13.24
CA ARG A 98 14.57 -14.19 14.21
C ARG A 98 14.28 -12.96 15.06
N ILE A 99 13.26 -12.18 14.72
CA ILE A 99 12.87 -11.02 15.49
C ILE A 99 12.07 -11.48 16.69
N THR A 100 12.46 -11.02 17.88
CA THR A 100 11.76 -11.29 19.12
C THR A 100 10.45 -10.49 19.16
N PRO A 101 9.31 -11.11 19.49
CA PRO A 101 8.09 -10.39 19.81
C PRO A 101 8.31 -9.35 20.91
N LEU A 102 7.53 -8.26 20.90
CA LEU A 102 7.63 -7.26 21.95
C LEU A 102 7.07 -7.82 23.27
N ASN A 103 7.64 -7.42 24.40
CA ASN A 103 7.12 -7.81 25.72
C ASN A 103 5.79 -7.12 26.05
N GLU A 104 5.58 -5.93 25.48
CA GLU A 104 4.39 -5.11 25.69
C GLU A 104 3.65 -4.90 24.38
N ALA A 105 2.32 -4.80 24.49
CA ALA A 105 1.46 -4.46 23.37
C ALA A 105 1.82 -3.06 22.85
N TRP A 106 2.20 -2.98 21.58
CA TRP A 106 2.59 -1.71 20.96
C TRP A 106 1.66 -1.34 19.81
N MET A 107 1.10 -0.14 19.87
CA MET A 107 0.36 0.46 18.76
C MET A 107 1.20 1.57 18.15
N PRO A 108 1.72 1.44 16.91
CA PRO A 108 2.53 2.49 16.31
C PRO A 108 1.84 3.87 16.27
N ALA A 109 0.51 3.87 16.18
CA ALA A 109 -0.27 5.09 16.19
C ALA A 109 -0.22 5.86 17.53
N GLU A 110 0.10 5.20 18.64
CA GLU A 110 0.32 5.86 19.94
C GLU A 110 1.60 6.71 19.97
N SER A 111 2.57 6.40 19.10
CA SER A 111 3.85 7.14 19.03
C SER A 111 3.70 8.60 18.59
N TYR A 112 2.55 9.01 18.03
CA TYR A 112 2.32 10.39 17.59
C TYR A 112 0.95 10.96 17.94
N ARG A 113 0.01 10.16 18.47
CA ARG A 113 -1.31 10.63 18.91
C ARG A 113 -1.84 9.77 20.04
N SER A 114 -2.67 10.35 20.90
CA SER A 114 -3.45 9.56 21.86
C SER A 114 -4.57 8.81 21.15
N ILE A 115 -4.82 7.56 21.56
CA ILE A 115 -5.88 6.70 21.01
C ILE A 115 -6.86 6.36 22.13
N PRO A 116 -8.17 6.62 21.95
CA PRO A 116 -9.19 6.20 22.91
C PRO A 116 -9.21 4.68 23.12
N GLU A 117 -9.50 4.23 24.34
CA GLU A 117 -9.46 2.80 24.70
C GLU A 117 -10.37 1.93 23.81
N SER A 118 -11.56 2.43 23.46
CA SER A 118 -12.46 1.75 22.52
C SER A 118 -11.83 1.53 21.14
N MET A 119 -11.02 2.48 20.67
CA MET A 119 -10.28 2.37 19.42
C MET A 119 -9.05 1.44 19.55
N LYS A 120 -8.48 1.28 20.74
CA LYS A 120 -7.41 0.30 21.01
C LYS A 120 -7.97 -1.12 20.92
N GLN A 121 -9.07 -1.39 21.60
CA GLN A 121 -9.75 -2.69 21.56
C GLN A 121 -10.15 -3.07 20.12
N LEU A 122 -10.74 -2.13 19.38
CA LEU A 122 -11.08 -2.33 17.97
C LEU A 122 -9.84 -2.56 17.09
N THR A 123 -8.71 -1.92 17.45
CA THR A 123 -7.45 -2.14 16.74
C THR A 123 -6.91 -3.54 17.01
N MET A 124 -6.95 -4.00 18.26
CA MET A 124 -6.54 -5.34 18.65
C MET A 124 -7.38 -6.42 17.95
N SER A 125 -8.71 -6.25 17.88
CA SER A 125 -9.61 -7.24 17.26
C SER A 125 -9.46 -7.36 15.75
N GLU A 126 -9.03 -6.30 15.06
CA GLU A 126 -8.84 -6.27 13.61
C GLU A 126 -7.35 -6.35 13.20
N THR A 127 -6.47 -6.64 14.15
CA THR A 127 -5.04 -6.81 13.86
C THR A 127 -4.83 -8.21 13.27
N PRO A 128 -4.13 -8.33 12.12
CA PRO A 128 -3.74 -9.64 11.59
C PRO A 128 -2.91 -10.45 12.57
N GLU A 129 -3.09 -11.76 12.58
CA GLU A 129 -2.43 -12.68 13.52
C GLU A 129 -0.90 -12.57 13.51
N GLU A 130 -0.28 -12.28 12.37
CA GLU A 130 1.17 -12.14 12.25
C GLU A 130 1.71 -10.90 12.96
N LEU A 131 0.91 -9.84 12.99
CA LEU A 131 1.24 -8.61 13.71
C LEU A 131 0.96 -8.80 15.21
N ALA A 132 -0.18 -9.41 15.55
CA ALA A 132 -0.53 -9.76 16.92
C ALA A 132 0.51 -10.69 17.57
N ALA A 133 1.05 -11.67 16.82
CA ALA A 133 2.11 -12.55 17.28
C ALA A 133 3.42 -11.81 17.64
N MET A 134 3.63 -10.62 17.08
CA MET A 134 4.75 -9.74 17.40
C MET A 134 4.43 -8.70 18.49
N ASN A 135 3.23 -8.78 19.09
CA ASN A 135 2.66 -7.75 19.98
C ASN A 135 2.58 -6.36 19.33
N VAL A 136 2.40 -6.32 18.00
CA VAL A 136 2.23 -5.08 17.23
C VAL A 136 0.78 -5.00 16.76
N PHE A 137 0.08 -3.91 17.10
CA PHE A 137 -1.34 -3.78 16.78
C PHE A 137 -1.58 -2.70 15.73
N ILE A 138 -1.95 -3.14 14.53
CA ILE A 138 -2.31 -2.30 13.38
C ILE A 138 -3.50 -2.95 12.69
N ARG A 139 -4.58 -2.18 12.48
CA ARG A 139 -5.78 -2.66 11.79
C ARG A 139 -5.49 -3.03 10.35
N GLU A 140 -6.00 -4.17 9.89
CA GLU A 140 -5.83 -4.63 8.51
C GLU A 140 -6.30 -3.59 7.47
N ARG A 141 -7.44 -2.94 7.71
CA ARG A 141 -7.98 -1.91 6.81
C ARG A 141 -7.02 -0.72 6.61
N SER A 142 -6.22 -0.39 7.63
CA SER A 142 -5.23 0.69 7.55
C SER A 142 -4.03 0.30 6.68
N LEU A 143 -3.80 -1.00 6.51
CA LEU A 143 -2.78 -1.54 5.61
C LEU A 143 -3.27 -1.58 4.16
N ALA A 144 -4.54 -1.94 3.96
CA ALA A 144 -5.14 -2.10 2.63
C ALA A 144 -5.52 -0.77 1.94
N THR A 145 -5.90 0.27 2.70
CA THR A 145 -6.42 1.53 2.12
C THR A 145 -5.36 2.31 1.32
N ALA A 146 -4.06 2.06 1.52
CA ALA A 146 -3.01 2.68 0.71
C ALA A 146 -2.90 2.13 -0.73
N GLY A 147 -3.53 0.97 -1.01
CA GLY A 147 -3.51 0.32 -2.34
C GLY A 147 -4.83 0.35 -3.10
N ALA A 148 -5.93 0.75 -2.47
CA ALA A 148 -7.25 0.71 -3.09
C ALA A 148 -7.56 1.89 -4.03
N ALA A 149 -6.64 2.86 -4.17
CA ALA A 149 -6.89 4.04 -5.01
C ALA A 149 -6.65 3.82 -6.51
N GLU A 150 -6.12 2.69 -6.98
CA GLU A 150 -5.69 2.56 -8.38
C GLU A 150 -6.03 1.23 -9.10
N ASN A 151 -6.98 0.44 -8.62
CA ASN A 151 -7.42 -0.77 -9.34
C ASN A 151 -8.94 -0.85 -9.59
N SER A 152 -9.61 0.30 -9.70
CA SER A 152 -10.94 0.36 -10.32
C SER A 152 -10.80 0.61 -11.82
N THR A 153 -10.31 -0.41 -12.52
CA THR A 153 -10.30 -0.50 -13.99
C THR A 153 -11.73 -0.38 -14.53
N PRO A 154 -11.96 0.31 -15.66
CA PRO A 154 -13.29 0.50 -16.23
C PRO A 154 -13.93 -0.85 -16.57
N ARG A 155 -15.17 -1.03 -16.14
CA ARG A 155 -16.04 -2.12 -16.58
C ARG A 155 -16.20 -2.02 -18.10
N ARG A 156 -15.42 -2.85 -18.80
CA ARG A 156 -15.59 -3.18 -20.21
C ARG A 156 -16.93 -3.91 -20.36
N SER A 157 -18.00 -3.18 -20.63
CA SER A 157 -19.25 -3.76 -21.11
C SER A 157 -19.06 -4.19 -22.56
N MET A 158 -18.49 -5.37 -22.77
CA MET A 158 -18.79 -6.17 -23.95
C MET A 158 -20.21 -6.70 -23.79
N HIS A 159 -21.17 -6.10 -24.48
CA HIS A 159 -22.41 -6.79 -24.82
C HIS A 159 -22.41 -7.11 -26.32
N SER A 160 -22.18 -8.39 -26.56
CA SER A 160 -22.93 -9.23 -27.49
C SER A 160 -23.00 -8.78 -28.94
N SER A 161 -22.07 -9.37 -29.70
CA SER A 161 -22.24 -9.71 -31.10
C SER A 161 -23.62 -10.36 -31.34
N ARG A 162 -24.49 -9.69 -32.10
CA ARG A 162 -25.57 -10.32 -32.87
C ARG A 162 -25.40 -9.93 -34.33
N ASN A 163 -24.59 -10.72 -35.03
CA ASN A 163 -24.75 -10.90 -36.46
C ASN A 163 -25.95 -11.81 -36.70
N SER A 164 -27.03 -11.26 -37.25
CA SER A 164 -27.93 -11.99 -38.14
C SER A 164 -28.26 -11.06 -39.29
N ALA A 165 -27.50 -11.22 -40.37
CA ALA A 165 -27.85 -10.68 -41.67
C ALA A 165 -28.97 -11.53 -42.27
N VAL A 166 -30.11 -10.91 -42.57
CA VAL A 166 -30.95 -11.30 -43.71
C VAL A 166 -31.48 -10.00 -44.31
N ALA A 167 -30.78 -9.55 -45.36
CA ALA A 167 -31.33 -8.60 -46.31
C ALA A 167 -32.13 -9.41 -47.35
N CYS A 168 -33.36 -8.97 -47.65
CA CYS A 168 -33.97 -8.88 -48.98
C CYS A 168 -35.48 -8.56 -48.89
N ARG A 169 -35.85 -7.30 -49.18
CA ARG A 169 -37.11 -6.91 -49.88
C ARG A 169 -36.82 -6.98 -51.40
N PRO A 170 -37.78 -6.78 -52.33
CA PRO A 170 -39.25 -6.57 -52.27
C PRO A 170 -40.00 -7.67 -53.10
N ALA A 171 -41.31 -7.75 -53.28
CA ALA A 171 -42.23 -6.79 -53.92
C ALA A 171 -43.70 -7.19 -53.70
N ALA A 172 -44.53 -6.16 -53.58
CA ALA A 172 -45.97 -6.26 -53.63
C ALA A 172 -46.42 -6.54 -55.08
N SER A 173 -47.30 -7.50 -55.24
CA SER A 173 -48.11 -7.69 -56.43
C SER A 173 -49.55 -7.89 -55.95
N THR A 174 -50.42 -6.92 -56.19
CA THR A 174 -51.87 -7.11 -56.16
C THR A 174 -52.45 -6.16 -57.19
N SER A 175 -52.98 -6.75 -58.26
CA SER A 175 -53.82 -6.10 -59.26
C SER A 175 -55.16 -5.68 -58.67
N MET A 176 -55.60 -4.46 -58.98
CA MET A 176 -56.87 -4.14 -59.66
C MET A 176 -56.98 -2.62 -59.84
#